data_AF-A0A938V5E0-F1
#
_entry.id   AF-A0A938V5E0-F1
#
_cell.length_a   1.000
_cell.length_b   1.000
_cell.length_c   1.000
_cell.angle_alpha   90.00
_cell.angle_beta   90.00
_cell.angle_gamma   90.00
#
_symmetry.space_group_name_H-M   'P 1'
#
loop_
_entity.id
_entity.type
_entity.pdbx_description
1 polymer ?
#
loop_
_entity_poly.entity_id
_entity_poly.type
_entity_poly.pdbx_seq_one_letter_code
_entity_poly.pdbx_strand_id
1 'polypeptide(L)'
;MYITAHRVKSSQGAVGINAFLHEHTSDEWSRLGWSPPSILAVAEGVIGRTVAQRCDLAPGGNSVLSYLDVAAPERTTVSAVETALDELRRLIETAHAKPYGFESPVSGSHGEVGYRFGAVMGLWDQALDEYDELRIRVMDLLGSERRVPVTERKPLRILMLFDKDGYHFRLSPESEQQVREAHAGGPWVPARLHIGPDEMMAFENIHGDIYPHVVIALTG
;
A
#
# COMPACT_ATOMS: atom_id res chain seq x y z
N MET A 1 -3.48 -10.39 -9.24
CA MET A 1 -3.14 -10.35 -7.81
C MET A 1 -2.08 -9.31 -7.58
N TYR A 2 -2.18 -8.65 -6.44
CA TYR A 2 -1.18 -7.73 -5.92
C TYR A 2 -0.95 -8.04 -4.44
N ILE A 3 0.30 -8.19 -4.04
CA ILE A 3 0.70 -8.46 -2.67
C ILE A 3 1.65 -7.36 -2.26
N THR A 4 1.43 -6.80 -1.09
CA THR A 4 2.34 -5.84 -0.50
C THR A 4 2.62 -6.22 0.95
N ALA A 5 3.88 -6.08 1.36
CA ALA A 5 4.33 -6.25 2.73
C ALA A 5 5.12 -5.01 3.14
N HIS A 6 4.80 -4.47 4.31
CA HIS A 6 5.37 -3.24 4.85
C HIS A 6 5.96 -3.50 6.23
N ARG A 7 7.23 -3.17 6.45
CA ARG A 7 7.76 -2.98 7.80
C ARG A 7 7.32 -1.60 8.23
N VAL A 8 6.54 -1.53 9.31
CA VAL A 8 5.93 -0.28 9.78
C VAL A 8 6.31 0.02 11.22
N LYS A 9 6.38 1.31 11.53
CA LYS A 9 6.60 1.83 12.87
C LYS A 9 5.41 2.67 13.32
N SER A 10 4.81 2.34 14.46
CA SER A 10 3.72 3.13 15.04
C SER A 10 4.23 4.44 15.64
N SER A 11 3.31 5.38 15.87
CA SER A 11 3.61 6.64 16.57
C SER A 11 4.14 6.43 18.00
N GLN A 12 3.85 5.28 18.61
CA GLN A 12 4.36 4.88 19.93
C GLN A 12 5.71 4.15 19.86
N GLY A 13 6.27 3.96 18.65
CA GLY A 13 7.57 3.38 18.43
C GLY A 13 7.60 1.86 18.28
N ALA A 14 6.45 1.17 18.33
CA ALA A 14 6.38 -0.26 18.06
C ALA A 14 6.68 -0.53 16.57
N VAL A 15 7.37 -1.63 16.28
CA VAL A 15 7.72 -2.06 14.92
C VAL A 15 7.09 -3.41 14.64
N GLY A 16 6.58 -3.60 13.43
CA GLY A 16 6.02 -4.88 12.97
C GLY A 16 5.87 -4.91 11.46
N ILE A 17 5.39 -6.03 10.91
CA ILE A 17 5.13 -6.20 9.48
C ILE A 17 3.63 -6.32 9.23
N ASN A 18 3.12 -5.51 8.30
CA ASN A 18 1.76 -5.59 7.79
C ASN A 18 1.81 -6.02 6.33
N ALA A 19 1.08 -7.07 5.97
CA ALA A 19 0.98 -7.57 4.61
C ALA A 19 -0.46 -7.78 4.17
N PHE A 20 -0.70 -7.53 2.88
CA PHE A 20 -2.01 -7.53 2.25
C PHE A 20 -1.92 -8.22 0.90
N LEU A 21 -2.91 -9.04 0.59
CA LEU A 21 -3.12 -9.68 -0.71
C LEU A 21 -4.42 -9.15 -1.28
N HIS A 22 -4.33 -8.66 -2.51
CA HIS A 22 -5.41 -8.08 -3.27
C HIS A 22 -5.66 -8.89 -4.55
N GLU A 23 -6.94 -9.13 -4.83
CA GLU A 23 -7.41 -9.73 -6.07
C GLU A 23 -7.99 -8.65 -6.99
N HIS A 24 -7.76 -8.81 -8.29
CA HIS A 24 -8.32 -7.94 -9.32
C HIS A 24 -9.53 -8.60 -9.98
N THR A 25 -10.57 -7.81 -10.24
CA THR A 25 -11.68 -8.22 -11.11
C THR A 25 -11.24 -8.32 -12.57
N SER A 26 -12.01 -9.01 -13.42
CA SER A 26 -11.73 -9.16 -14.85
C SER A 26 -11.56 -7.81 -15.58
N ASP A 27 -12.33 -6.81 -15.17
CA ASP A 27 -12.32 -5.49 -15.80
C ASP A 27 -11.05 -4.71 -15.44
N GLU A 28 -10.65 -4.75 -14.16
CA GLU A 28 -9.38 -4.21 -13.67
C GLU A 28 -8.19 -4.90 -14.37
N TRP A 29 -8.29 -6.22 -14.56
CA TRP A 29 -7.28 -7.06 -15.19
C TRP A 29 -6.93 -6.61 -16.61
N SER A 30 -7.93 -6.20 -17.39
CA SER A 30 -7.77 -5.81 -18.80
C SER A 30 -6.92 -4.55 -18.98
N ARG A 31 -6.78 -3.73 -17.94
CA ARG A 31 -6.06 -2.44 -17.98
C ARG A 31 -4.58 -2.57 -17.62
N LEU A 32 -4.16 -3.68 -17.02
CA LEU A 32 -2.88 -3.79 -16.32
C LEU A 32 -1.69 -4.30 -17.15
N GLY A 33 -1.90 -4.76 -18.40
CA GLY A 33 -0.82 -5.11 -19.34
C GLY A 33 0.28 -6.00 -18.73
N TRP A 34 0.02 -7.29 -18.53
CA TRP A 34 0.86 -8.22 -17.74
C TRP A 34 2.19 -8.69 -18.38
N SER A 35 2.70 -8.01 -19.41
CA SER A 35 3.91 -8.46 -20.11
C SER A 35 4.78 -7.29 -20.62
N PRO A 36 5.78 -6.85 -19.82
CA PRO A 36 5.92 -7.07 -18.38
C PRO A 36 4.97 -6.14 -17.58
N PRO A 37 4.44 -6.59 -16.43
CA PRO A 37 3.54 -5.76 -15.63
C PRO A 37 4.26 -4.55 -15.03
N SER A 38 3.63 -3.38 -15.10
CA SER A 38 4.09 -2.21 -14.35
C SER A 38 3.64 -2.31 -12.90
N ILE A 39 4.55 -2.74 -12.02
CA ILE A 39 4.29 -2.81 -10.57
C ILE A 39 3.84 -1.46 -10.01
N LEU A 40 4.37 -0.35 -10.55
CA LEU A 40 3.99 1.01 -10.18
C LEU A 40 2.52 1.29 -10.54
N ALA A 41 2.10 0.93 -11.76
CA ALA A 41 0.72 1.13 -12.20
C ALA A 41 -0.28 0.30 -11.36
N VAL A 42 0.11 -0.90 -10.94
CA VAL A 42 -0.71 -1.73 -10.04
C VAL A 42 -0.77 -1.08 -8.65
N ALA A 43 0.37 -0.75 -8.06
CA ALA A 43 0.47 -0.23 -6.70
C ALA A 43 -0.23 1.14 -6.53
N GLU A 44 -0.20 1.99 -7.56
CA GLU A 44 -0.74 3.37 -7.47
C GLU A 44 -2.10 3.54 -8.15
N GLY A 45 -2.42 2.72 -9.15
CA GLY A 45 -3.63 2.89 -9.96
C GLY A 45 -4.73 1.89 -9.66
N VAL A 46 -4.39 0.60 -9.54
CA VAL A 46 -5.37 -0.48 -9.45
C VAL A 46 -4.88 -1.53 -8.46
N ILE A 47 -5.00 -1.23 -7.17
CA ILE A 47 -4.55 -2.13 -6.08
C ILE A 47 -5.40 -3.41 -6.05
N GLY A 48 -6.69 -3.30 -6.39
CA GLY A 48 -7.66 -4.39 -6.30
C GLY A 48 -8.27 -4.53 -4.90
N ARG A 49 -9.10 -5.55 -4.71
CA ARG A 49 -9.81 -5.82 -3.46
C ARG A 49 -8.95 -6.67 -2.53
N THR A 50 -8.72 -6.22 -1.29
CA THR A 50 -8.04 -7.03 -0.27
C THR A 50 -8.83 -8.30 0.03
N VAL A 51 -8.20 -9.47 -0.13
CA VAL A 51 -8.78 -10.79 0.17
C VAL A 51 -8.06 -11.52 1.29
N ALA A 52 -6.83 -11.13 1.62
CA ALA A 52 -6.13 -11.63 2.81
C ALA A 52 -5.23 -10.53 3.41
N GLN A 53 -5.03 -10.61 4.72
CA GLN A 53 -4.10 -9.72 5.42
C GLN A 53 -3.47 -10.40 6.64
N ARG A 54 -2.27 -9.94 6.99
CA ARG A 54 -1.54 -10.30 8.21
C ARG A 54 -0.85 -9.05 8.75
N CYS A 55 -1.34 -8.55 9.87
CA CYS A 55 -0.84 -7.31 10.45
C CYS A 55 -0.33 -7.55 11.87
N ASP A 56 0.93 -7.19 12.11
CA ASP A 56 1.50 -7.15 13.46
C ASP A 56 1.05 -5.89 14.22
N LEU A 57 0.78 -4.81 13.48
CA LEU A 57 0.30 -3.53 14.00
C LEU A 57 -0.99 -3.12 13.32
N ALA A 58 -1.88 -2.45 14.06
CA ALA A 58 -3.11 -1.91 13.49
C ALA A 58 -2.79 -1.00 12.28
N PRO A 59 -3.44 -1.19 11.12
CA PRO A 59 -3.26 -0.30 9.96
C PRO A 59 -3.72 1.14 10.25
N GLY A 60 -3.19 2.11 9.52
CA GLY A 60 -3.45 3.54 9.74
C GLY A 60 -2.39 4.21 10.62
N GLY A 61 -2.02 5.46 10.30
CA GLY A 61 -1.09 6.28 11.08
C GLY A 61 0.35 5.77 11.29
N ASN A 62 0.78 4.65 10.67
CA ASN A 62 2.15 4.13 10.82
C ASN A 62 3.10 4.68 9.74
N SER A 63 4.38 4.84 10.07
CA SER A 63 5.43 5.13 9.09
C SER A 63 5.96 3.84 8.46
N VAL A 64 6.05 3.79 7.13
CA VAL A 64 6.65 2.67 6.41
C VAL A 64 8.18 2.82 6.40
N LEU A 65 8.88 1.82 6.93
CA LEU A 65 10.34 1.75 6.99
C LEU A 65 10.92 1.03 5.77
N SER A 66 10.27 -0.04 5.34
CA SER A 66 10.60 -0.81 4.14
C SER A 66 9.35 -1.46 3.58
N TYR A 67 9.38 -1.77 2.30
CA TYR A 67 8.25 -2.40 1.60
C TYR A 67 8.70 -3.36 0.50
N LEU A 68 7.86 -4.36 0.26
CA LEU A 68 7.98 -5.32 -0.83
C LEU A 68 6.62 -5.44 -1.52
N ASP A 69 6.57 -5.07 -2.79
CA ASP A 69 5.40 -5.20 -3.64
C ASP A 69 5.63 -6.29 -4.69
N VAL A 70 4.59 -7.09 -4.94
CA VAL A 70 4.57 -8.15 -5.95
C VAL A 70 3.25 -8.09 -6.70
N ALA A 71 3.28 -8.00 -8.03
CA ALA A 71 2.12 -8.08 -8.88
C ALA A 71 2.26 -9.23 -9.86
N ALA A 72 1.20 -10.03 -10.01
CA ALA A 72 1.17 -11.10 -10.99
C ALA A 72 -0.27 -11.44 -11.42
N PRO A 73 -0.45 -12.16 -12.54
CA PRO A 73 -1.71 -12.82 -12.85
C PRO A 73 -2.24 -13.68 -11.69
N GLU A 74 -3.57 -13.74 -11.51
CA GLU A 74 -4.21 -14.55 -10.45
C GLU A 74 -3.86 -16.05 -10.53
N ARG A 75 -3.57 -16.54 -11.75
CA ARG A 75 -3.19 -17.94 -12.02
C ARG A 75 -1.72 -18.24 -11.76
N THR A 76 -0.92 -17.24 -11.39
CA THR A 76 0.52 -17.41 -11.17
C THR A 76 0.74 -18.36 -9.99
N THR A 77 1.62 -19.33 -10.17
CA THR A 77 1.93 -20.31 -9.13
C THR A 77 2.83 -19.70 -8.06
N VAL A 78 2.72 -20.22 -6.83
CA VAL A 78 3.59 -19.80 -5.71
C VAL A 78 5.07 -19.94 -6.07
N SER A 79 5.46 -21.02 -6.76
CA SER A 79 6.85 -21.25 -7.21
C SER A 79 7.34 -20.21 -8.23
N ALA A 80 6.46 -19.70 -9.11
CA ALA A 80 6.83 -18.64 -10.04
C ALA A 80 7.07 -17.31 -9.29
N VAL A 81 6.26 -17.00 -8.28
CA VAL A 81 6.49 -15.85 -7.40
C VAL A 81 7.80 -16.00 -6.64
N GLU A 82 8.06 -17.17 -6.07
CA GLU A 82 9.30 -17.47 -5.34
C GLU A 82 10.55 -17.27 -6.22
N THR A 83 10.50 -17.74 -7.47
CA THR A 83 11.58 -17.54 -8.44
C THR A 83 11.82 -16.07 -8.75
N ALA A 84 10.74 -15.29 -8.93
CA ALA A 84 10.83 -13.85 -9.17
C ALA A 84 11.43 -13.11 -7.96
N LEU A 85 11.08 -13.54 -6.76
CA LEU A 85 11.63 -13.01 -5.52
C LEU A 85 13.12 -13.35 -5.37
N ASP A 86 13.54 -14.58 -5.70
CA ASP A 86 14.97 -14.93 -5.75
C ASP A 86 15.78 -14.03 -6.71
N GLU A 87 15.20 -13.66 -7.85
CA GLU A 87 15.82 -12.70 -8.76
C GLU A 87 15.92 -11.30 -8.14
N LEU A 88 14.85 -10.80 -7.54
CA LEU A 88 14.87 -9.52 -6.82
C LEU A 88 15.93 -9.49 -5.72
N ARG A 89 16.07 -10.58 -4.96
CA ARG A 89 17.11 -10.68 -3.92
C ARG A 89 18.51 -10.48 -4.50
N ARG A 90 18.82 -11.12 -5.64
CA ARG A 90 20.11 -10.95 -6.35
C ARG A 90 20.30 -9.53 -6.88
N LEU A 91 19.23 -8.89 -7.33
CA LEU A 91 19.27 -7.48 -7.75
C LEU A 91 19.60 -6.57 -6.57
N ILE A 92 19.01 -6.80 -5.40
CA ILE A 92 19.31 -6.06 -4.16
C ILE A 92 20.77 -6.29 -3.74
N GLU A 93 21.26 -7.53 -3.75
CA GLU A 93 22.67 -7.84 -3.48
C GLU A 93 23.62 -7.07 -4.41
N THR A 94 23.29 -7.05 -5.70
CA THR A 94 24.09 -6.34 -6.72
C THR A 94 24.04 -4.83 -6.53
N ALA A 95 22.87 -4.28 -6.17
CA ALA A 95 22.70 -2.86 -5.89
C ALA A 95 23.46 -2.44 -4.62
N HIS A 96 23.43 -3.27 -3.58
CA HIS A 96 24.13 -3.03 -2.33
C HIS A 96 25.66 -3.03 -2.51
N ALA A 97 26.19 -3.84 -3.43
CA ALA A 97 27.63 -3.90 -3.69
C ALA A 97 28.20 -2.68 -4.45
N LYS A 98 27.36 -1.77 -4.95
CA LYS A 98 27.80 -0.61 -5.75
C LYS A 98 28.13 0.58 -4.83
N PRO A 99 29.36 1.13 -4.86
CA PRO A 99 29.78 2.17 -3.92
C PRO A 99 29.13 3.56 -4.12
N TYR A 100 28.50 3.85 -5.28
CA TYR A 100 27.97 5.20 -5.59
C TYR A 100 26.70 5.22 -6.47
N GLY A 101 25.98 4.10 -6.62
CA GLY A 101 24.91 3.95 -7.62
C GLY A 101 23.58 3.48 -7.04
N PHE A 102 23.11 4.13 -5.98
CA PHE A 102 21.88 3.75 -5.30
C PHE A 102 20.64 4.10 -6.15
N GLU A 103 19.96 3.07 -6.64
CA GLU A 103 18.62 3.19 -7.21
C GLU A 103 17.66 2.44 -6.29
N SER A 104 17.08 3.17 -5.33
CA SER A 104 15.88 2.72 -4.62
C SER A 104 14.66 3.45 -5.19
N PRO A 105 13.54 2.75 -5.40
CA PRO A 105 13.36 1.31 -5.13
C PRO A 105 14.05 0.41 -6.16
N VAL A 106 14.45 -0.79 -5.75
CA VAL A 106 14.89 -1.86 -6.66
C VAL A 106 13.63 -2.49 -7.25
N SER A 107 13.45 -2.41 -8.55
CA SER A 107 12.26 -2.92 -9.24
C SER A 107 12.59 -3.68 -10.51
N GLY A 108 11.73 -4.60 -10.90
CA GLY A 108 11.88 -5.39 -12.11
C GLY A 108 10.73 -6.35 -12.32
N SER A 109 10.94 -7.33 -13.20
CA SER A 109 9.97 -8.38 -13.45
C SER A 109 10.66 -9.68 -13.87
N HIS A 110 10.10 -10.81 -13.44
CA HIS A 110 10.44 -12.14 -13.92
C HIS A 110 9.21 -12.79 -14.56
N GLY A 111 9.21 -12.93 -15.90
CA GLY A 111 8.04 -13.39 -16.63
C GLY A 111 6.83 -12.45 -16.44
N GLU A 112 5.70 -12.99 -15.99
CA GLU A 112 4.48 -12.21 -15.68
C GLU A 112 4.45 -11.68 -14.23
N VAL A 113 5.55 -11.78 -13.47
CA VAL A 113 5.64 -11.32 -12.07
C VAL A 113 6.45 -10.04 -12.00
N GLY A 114 5.80 -8.93 -11.67
CA GLY A 114 6.46 -7.65 -11.36
C GLY A 114 6.75 -7.54 -9.88
N TYR A 115 7.87 -6.92 -9.52
CA TYR A 115 8.26 -6.75 -8.12
C TYR A 115 8.95 -5.40 -7.88
N ARG A 116 8.86 -4.93 -6.63
CA ARG A 116 9.50 -3.70 -6.18
C ARG A 116 9.83 -3.79 -4.70
N PHE A 117 11.06 -3.44 -4.33
CA PHE A 117 11.49 -3.32 -2.95
C PHE A 117 12.07 -1.93 -2.70
N GLY A 118 11.68 -1.32 -1.59
CA GLY A 118 12.23 -0.05 -1.13
C GLY A 118 12.41 -0.04 0.38
N ALA A 119 13.41 0.72 0.83
CA ALA A 119 13.67 0.95 2.26
C ALA A 119 14.11 2.40 2.47
N VAL A 120 13.84 2.94 3.66
CA VAL A 120 14.40 4.24 4.06
C VAL A 120 15.92 4.16 4.08
N MET A 121 16.59 5.26 3.72
CA MET A 121 18.04 5.30 3.52
C MET A 121 18.84 4.75 4.73
N GLY A 122 18.37 4.98 5.96
CA GLY A 122 19.02 4.50 7.18
C GLY A 122 18.95 2.99 7.41
N LEU A 123 18.18 2.23 6.62
CA LEU A 123 18.06 0.78 6.70
C LEU A 123 18.73 0.06 5.53
N TRP A 124 19.41 0.79 4.63
CA TRP A 124 19.95 0.17 3.42
C TRP A 124 21.08 -0.83 3.69
N ASP A 125 21.90 -0.60 4.72
CA ASP A 125 22.93 -1.55 5.15
C ASP A 125 22.33 -2.89 5.65
N GLN A 126 21.02 -2.91 5.91
CA GLN A 126 20.23 -4.08 6.32
C GLN A 126 19.23 -4.49 5.23
N ALA A 127 19.37 -4.00 3.99
CA ALA A 127 18.38 -4.19 2.93
C ALA A 127 18.05 -5.65 2.63
N LEU A 128 19.04 -6.55 2.73
CA LEU A 128 18.82 -7.97 2.51
C LEU A 128 18.02 -8.62 3.65
N ASP A 129 18.30 -8.26 4.89
CA ASP A 129 17.56 -8.74 6.06
C ASP A 129 16.11 -8.21 6.03
N GLU A 130 15.94 -6.91 5.74
CA GLU A 130 14.65 -6.27 5.52
C GLU A 130 13.85 -6.99 4.42
N TYR A 131 14.49 -7.26 3.29
CA TYR A 131 13.88 -7.98 2.18
C TYR A 131 13.49 -9.41 2.57
N ASP A 132 14.38 -10.16 3.23
CA ASP A 132 14.15 -11.55 3.60
C ASP A 132 12.99 -11.66 4.63
N GLU A 133 12.89 -10.74 5.59
CA GLU A 133 11.74 -10.66 6.52
C GLU A 133 10.41 -10.39 5.79
N LEU A 134 10.39 -9.43 4.85
CA LEU A 134 9.19 -9.10 4.07
C LEU A 134 8.81 -10.26 3.13
N ARG A 135 9.79 -10.91 2.50
CA ARG A 135 9.59 -12.09 1.65
C ARG A 135 8.89 -13.20 2.41
N ILE A 136 9.34 -13.53 3.64
CA ILE A 136 8.69 -14.55 4.48
C ILE A 136 7.20 -14.20 4.63
N ARG A 137 6.88 -12.94 4.94
CA ARG A 137 5.48 -12.52 5.11
C ARG A 137 4.65 -12.61 3.83
N VAL A 138 5.23 -12.26 2.68
CA VAL A 138 4.59 -12.42 1.36
C VAL A 138 4.28 -13.90 1.08
N MET A 139 5.25 -14.78 1.29
CA MET A 139 5.09 -16.22 1.04
C MET A 139 4.09 -16.87 2.00
N ASP A 140 4.12 -16.49 3.28
CA ASP A 140 3.14 -16.92 4.28
C ASP A 140 1.71 -16.53 3.87
N LEU A 141 1.54 -15.32 3.33
CA LEU A 141 0.23 -14.84 2.90
C LEU A 141 -0.30 -15.60 1.68
N LEU A 142 0.58 -15.88 0.70
CA LEU A 142 0.30 -16.70 -0.48
C LEU A 142 -0.08 -18.15 -0.14
N GLY A 143 0.59 -18.74 0.85
CA GLY A 143 0.31 -20.09 1.32
C GLY A 143 -0.92 -20.21 2.23
N SER A 144 -1.48 -19.09 2.69
CA SER A 144 -2.57 -19.12 3.66
C SER A 144 -3.94 -19.36 3.01
N GLU A 145 -4.65 -20.40 3.45
CA GLU A 145 -6.06 -20.65 3.06
C GLU A 145 -7.04 -19.62 3.66
N ARG A 146 -6.57 -18.83 4.64
CA ARG A 146 -7.38 -17.82 5.33
C ARG A 146 -7.56 -16.57 4.47
N ARG A 147 -8.48 -16.65 3.53
CA ARG A 147 -9.13 -15.46 2.96
C ARG A 147 -9.92 -14.77 4.07
N VAL A 148 -9.71 -13.48 4.27
CA VAL A 148 -10.53 -12.68 5.19
C VAL A 148 -11.98 -12.78 4.68
N PRO A 149 -12.97 -13.10 5.53
CA PRO A 149 -14.36 -13.07 5.11
C PRO A 149 -14.66 -11.71 4.50
N VAL A 150 -15.10 -11.72 3.24
CA VAL A 150 -15.51 -10.52 2.52
C VAL A 150 -16.70 -9.93 3.27
N THR A 151 -16.45 -9.05 4.23
CA THR A 151 -17.43 -8.03 4.55
C THR A 151 -17.32 -7.06 3.40
N GLU A 152 -18.31 -7.02 2.51
CA GLU A 152 -18.48 -5.91 1.57
C GLU A 152 -18.52 -4.62 2.40
N ARG A 153 -17.35 -4.02 2.63
CA ARG A 153 -17.26 -2.72 3.26
C ARG A 153 -17.83 -1.74 2.25
N LYS A 154 -18.92 -1.10 2.62
CA LYS A 154 -19.53 -0.08 1.77
C LYS A 154 -18.50 1.01 1.51
N PRO A 155 -18.45 1.59 0.31
CA PRO A 155 -17.56 2.72 0.04
C PRO A 155 -17.75 3.81 1.09
N LEU A 156 -16.65 4.39 1.56
CA LEU A 156 -16.71 5.57 2.42
C LEU A 156 -17.32 6.73 1.62
N ARG A 157 -18.24 7.46 2.25
CA ARG A 157 -18.88 8.64 1.69
C ARG A 157 -18.31 9.87 2.37
N ILE A 158 -17.64 10.71 1.60
CA ILE A 158 -17.21 12.04 2.04
C ILE A 158 -18.30 13.03 1.62
N LEU A 159 -18.79 13.78 2.60
CA LEU A 159 -19.67 14.91 2.39
C LEU A 159 -18.81 16.15 2.17
N MET A 160 -18.92 16.74 0.98
CA MET A 160 -18.33 18.02 0.66
C MET A 160 -19.43 19.08 0.69
N LEU A 161 -19.27 20.07 1.55
CA LEU A 161 -20.10 21.27 1.57
C LEU A 161 -19.25 22.44 1.06
N PHE A 162 -19.84 23.26 0.19
CA PHE A 162 -19.19 24.46 -0.32
C PHE A 162 -19.97 25.68 0.15
N ASP A 163 -19.25 26.65 0.71
CA ASP A 163 -19.78 27.96 1.03
C ASP A 163 -18.79 29.07 0.61
N LYS A 164 -19.09 30.31 1.00
CA LYS A 164 -18.25 31.47 0.68
C LYS A 164 -16.85 31.41 1.30
N ASP A 165 -16.67 30.62 2.36
CA ASP A 165 -15.43 30.52 3.12
C ASP A 165 -14.59 29.32 2.64
N GLY A 166 -15.15 28.42 1.81
CA GLY A 166 -14.42 27.39 1.08
C GLY A 166 -15.10 26.02 1.05
N TYR A 167 -14.28 24.98 1.03
CA TYR A 167 -14.70 23.58 0.98
C TYR A 167 -14.56 22.93 2.34
N HIS A 168 -15.66 22.33 2.80
CA HIS A 168 -15.74 21.62 4.07
C HIS A 168 -15.93 20.13 3.81
N PHE A 169 -14.95 19.33 4.21
CA PHE A 169 -14.98 17.88 4.05
C PHE A 169 -15.19 17.21 5.41
N ARG A 170 -16.09 16.22 5.42
CA ARG A 170 -16.28 15.31 6.55
C ARG A 170 -16.79 13.97 6.04
N LEU A 171 -16.61 12.92 6.84
CA LEU A 171 -17.24 11.64 6.56
C LEU A 171 -18.76 11.72 6.81
N SER A 172 -19.55 10.94 6.07
CA SER A 172 -20.95 10.71 6.44
C SER A 172 -21.01 10.00 7.80
N PRO A 173 -22.09 10.15 8.60
CA PRO A 173 -22.20 9.45 9.88
C PRO A 173 -21.97 7.93 9.79
N GLU A 174 -22.47 7.30 8.72
CA GLU A 174 -22.26 5.87 8.47
C GLU A 174 -20.81 5.54 8.13
N SER A 175 -20.10 6.45 7.48
CA SER A 175 -18.68 6.30 7.13
C SER A 175 -17.78 6.57 8.32
N GLU A 176 -18.13 7.53 9.19
CA GLU A 176 -17.46 7.75 10.48
C GLU A 176 -17.54 6.50 11.37
N GLN A 177 -18.72 5.87 11.43
CA GLN A 177 -18.91 4.63 12.19
C GLN A 177 -18.05 3.49 11.62
N GLN A 178 -18.02 3.32 10.30
CA GLN A 178 -17.16 2.32 9.64
C GLN A 178 -15.67 2.53 9.93
N VAL A 179 -15.19 3.78 9.90
CA VAL A 179 -13.79 4.10 10.21
C VAL A 179 -13.52 3.85 11.70
N ARG A 180 -14.41 4.25 12.60
CA ARG A 180 -14.30 3.99 14.05
C ARG A 180 -14.20 2.50 14.37
N GLU A 181 -15.02 1.68 13.72
CA GLU A 181 -14.97 0.22 13.85
C GLU A 181 -13.66 -0.36 13.30
N ALA A 182 -13.15 0.17 12.18
CA ALA A 182 -11.89 -0.25 11.59
C ALA A 182 -10.68 0.05 12.50
N HIS A 183 -10.73 1.13 13.29
CA HIS A 183 -9.72 1.47 14.30
C HIS A 183 -9.80 0.61 15.57
N ALA A 184 -10.64 -0.41 15.62
CA ALA A 184 -10.75 -1.40 16.70
C ALA A 184 -10.88 -0.81 18.13
N GLY A 185 -11.49 0.38 18.25
CA GLY A 185 -11.65 1.08 19.53
C GLY A 185 -10.43 1.92 19.96
N GLY A 186 -9.42 2.08 19.11
CA GLY A 186 -8.34 3.05 19.30
C GLY A 186 -8.83 4.51 19.26
N PRO A 187 -7.99 5.48 19.65
CA PRO A 187 -8.34 6.89 19.69
C PRO A 187 -8.41 7.48 18.29
N TRP A 188 -9.50 7.21 17.56
CA TRP A 188 -9.85 7.93 16.34
C TRP A 188 -10.91 8.99 16.64
N VAL A 189 -10.60 10.22 16.23
CA VAL A 189 -11.49 11.37 16.37
C VAL A 189 -11.94 11.79 14.97
N PRO A 190 -13.25 11.95 14.71
CA PRO A 190 -13.73 12.42 13.42
C PRO A 190 -13.08 13.74 13.06
N ALA A 191 -12.26 13.74 12.02
CA ALA A 191 -11.67 14.94 11.49
C ALA A 191 -12.69 15.70 10.62
N ARG A 192 -12.57 17.02 10.63
CA ARG A 192 -13.25 17.92 9.70
C ARG A 192 -12.17 18.77 9.06
N LEU A 193 -12.19 18.85 7.74
CA LEU A 193 -11.20 19.60 6.99
C LEU A 193 -11.89 20.77 6.32
N HIS A 194 -11.37 21.97 6.55
CA HIS A 194 -11.77 23.18 5.85
C HIS A 194 -10.59 23.66 5.02
N ILE A 195 -10.83 23.88 3.72
CA ILE A 195 -9.82 24.35 2.77
C ILE A 195 -10.43 25.54 2.03
N GLY A 196 -9.78 26.69 2.12
CA GLY A 196 -10.20 27.86 1.36
C GLY A 196 -9.91 27.68 -0.14
N PRO A 197 -10.58 28.47 -1.02
CA PRO A 197 -10.44 28.31 -2.47
C PRO A 197 -9.00 28.51 -2.96
N ASP A 198 -8.29 29.49 -2.41
CA ASP A 198 -6.92 29.83 -2.79
C ASP A 198 -5.95 28.73 -2.32
N GLU A 199 -6.15 28.17 -1.13
CA GLU A 199 -5.36 27.06 -0.61
C GLU A 199 -5.57 25.78 -1.43
N MET A 200 -6.82 25.49 -1.84
CA MET A 200 -7.11 24.33 -2.69
C MET A 200 -6.40 24.46 -4.04
N MET A 201 -6.51 25.60 -4.71
CA MET A 201 -5.79 25.86 -5.97
C MET A 201 -4.28 25.77 -5.80
N ALA A 202 -3.72 26.36 -4.74
CA ALA A 202 -2.29 26.31 -4.48
C ALA A 202 -1.81 24.87 -4.25
N PHE A 203 -2.56 24.08 -3.49
CA PHE A 203 -2.28 22.68 -3.25
C PHE A 203 -2.32 21.87 -4.55
N GLU A 204 -3.40 22.01 -5.33
CA GLU A 204 -3.59 21.21 -6.54
C GLU A 204 -2.53 21.51 -7.61
N ASN A 205 -2.04 22.75 -7.69
CA ASN A 205 -0.94 23.11 -8.58
C ASN A 205 0.39 22.42 -8.22
N ILE A 206 0.61 22.08 -6.95
CA ILE A 206 1.86 21.48 -6.47
C ILE A 206 1.74 19.95 -6.41
N HIS A 207 0.62 19.45 -5.93
CA HIS A 207 0.44 18.04 -5.55
C HIS A 207 -0.56 17.28 -6.44
N GLY A 208 -1.28 17.97 -7.32
CA GLY A 208 -2.36 17.38 -8.11
C GLY A 208 -3.65 17.23 -7.32
N ASP A 209 -4.48 16.24 -7.69
CA ASP A 209 -5.81 16.05 -7.10
C ASP A 209 -5.79 16.02 -5.56
N ILE A 210 -6.60 16.86 -4.93
CA ILE A 210 -6.66 16.97 -3.46
C ILE A 210 -7.41 15.81 -2.81
N TYR A 211 -8.32 15.11 -3.52
CA TYR A 211 -9.21 14.13 -2.89
C TYR A 211 -8.49 12.96 -2.19
N PRO A 212 -7.42 12.35 -2.75
CA PRO A 212 -6.66 11.32 -2.04
C PRO A 212 -6.11 11.80 -0.68
N HIS A 213 -5.68 13.07 -0.61
CA HIS A 213 -5.16 13.68 0.61
C HIS A 213 -6.27 13.95 1.63
N VAL A 214 -7.45 14.39 1.16
CA VAL A 214 -8.64 14.55 2.01
C VAL A 214 -9.03 13.22 2.64
N VAL A 215 -9.03 12.12 1.87
CA VAL A 215 -9.36 10.78 2.40
C VAL A 215 -8.43 10.44 3.56
N ILE A 216 -7.12 10.56 3.37
CA ILE A 216 -6.12 10.26 4.40
C ILE A 216 -6.35 11.14 5.64
N ALA A 217 -6.53 12.44 5.45
CA ALA A 217 -6.74 13.39 6.54
C ALA A 217 -8.02 13.06 7.35
N LEU A 218 -9.06 12.54 6.70
CA LEU A 218 -10.32 12.20 7.35
C LEU A 218 -10.30 10.83 8.04
N THR A 219 -9.51 9.87 7.55
CA THR A 219 -9.51 8.50 8.07
C THR A 219 -8.42 8.22 9.11
N GLY A 220 -7.36 9.04 9.14
CA GLY A 220 -6.13 8.72 9.89
C GLY A 220 -5.36 7.58 9.23
#